data_AF-A0A426XN31-F1
#
_entry.id   AF-A0A426XN31-F1
#
_cell.length_a   1.000
_cell.length_b   1.000
_cell.length_c   1.000
_cell.angle_alpha   90.00
_cell.angle_beta   90.00
_cell.angle_gamma   90.00
#
_symmetry.space_group_name_H-M   'P 1'
#
loop_
_entity.id
_entity.type
_entity.pdbx_description
1 polymer ?
#
loop_
_entity_poly.entity_id
_entity_poly.type
_entity_poly.pdbx_seq_one_letter_code
_entity_poly.pdbx_strand_id
1 'polypeptide(L)'
;AIRGGGAASFGIVLSYKIELNYVPPIVTVSNVMKTLKQDATKLVTKWQQIGPNLDENLNLRVIAQAMDDDEAEGNRTIQAMFNSLYLGRCEELQTVMGNSFPELGFEAADCNEMSWSESVQLERKPESNSSFKAKSDFVKEPVTETEWEEIWRFLMEAKDEPLILIMDPLGGVLNEIAESATPFPHRKGNLYIIQYFMKWLETDMETTERHLSWMRELYDFMTPYVSKNPRAAYLNYKDIDLGRSATVWGPKYFKNNFNRLAFVKSMVDPDNFFRNEQSIPPIKSP
;
A
#
# COMPACT_ATOMS: atom_id res chain seq x y z
N ALA A 1 11.55 -2.39 19.05
CA ALA A 1 12.36 -3.00 17.98
C ALA A 1 11.57 -4.06 17.21
N ILE A 2 11.20 -5.19 17.82
CA ILE A 2 10.60 -6.31 17.08
C ILE A 2 9.15 -6.10 16.57
N ARG A 3 8.39 -5.16 17.15
CA ARG A 3 7.01 -4.80 16.71
C ARG A 3 7.02 -3.73 15.59
N GLY A 4 7.65 -4.04 14.47
CA GLY A 4 7.67 -3.18 13.27
C GLY A 4 9.05 -2.70 12.81
N GLY A 5 10.13 -3.02 13.51
CA GLY A 5 11.51 -2.65 13.13
C GLY A 5 12.25 -3.70 12.30
N GLY A 6 11.55 -4.76 11.87
CA GLY A 6 12.17 -5.91 11.19
C GLY A 6 12.88 -6.83 12.18
N ALA A 7 12.16 -7.81 12.71
CA ALA A 7 12.67 -8.71 13.74
C ALA A 7 13.96 -9.45 13.35
N ALA A 8 14.17 -9.70 12.05
CA ALA A 8 15.40 -10.29 11.51
C ALA A 8 16.68 -9.50 11.82
N SER A 9 16.59 -8.23 12.23
CA SER A 9 17.74 -7.45 12.70
C SER A 9 18.07 -7.68 14.18
N PHE A 10 17.20 -8.34 14.95
CA PHE A 10 17.28 -8.38 16.43
C PHE A 10 17.30 -9.80 17.00
N GLY A 11 16.96 -10.81 16.21
CA GLY A 11 16.97 -12.21 16.64
C GLY A 11 15.94 -13.07 15.92
N ILE A 12 15.72 -14.27 16.46
CA ILE A 12 14.70 -15.22 15.98
C ILE A 12 13.49 -15.12 16.92
N VAL A 13 12.36 -14.64 16.39
CA VAL A 13 11.12 -14.60 17.16
C VAL A 13 10.48 -15.99 17.17
N LEU A 14 10.32 -16.56 18.36
CA LEU A 14 9.73 -17.90 18.52
C LEU A 14 8.21 -17.90 18.58
N SER A 15 7.61 -16.83 19.11
CA SER A 15 6.16 -16.69 19.20
C SER A 15 5.74 -15.22 19.37
N TYR A 16 4.49 -14.93 19.05
CA TYR A 16 3.82 -13.68 19.37
C TYR A 16 2.62 -13.96 20.27
N LYS A 17 2.46 -13.16 21.32
CA LYS A 17 1.19 -13.06 22.04
C LYS A 17 0.39 -11.92 21.40
N ILE A 18 -0.71 -12.27 20.74
CA ILE A 18 -1.58 -11.32 20.06
C ILE A 18 -2.81 -11.01 20.91
N GLU A 19 -3.31 -9.79 20.80
CA GLU A 19 -4.59 -9.37 21.35
C GLU A 19 -5.64 -9.49 20.24
N LEU A 20 -6.74 -10.18 20.53
CA LEU A 20 -7.84 -10.34 19.58
C LEU A 20 -8.77 -9.13 19.70
N ASN A 21 -9.14 -8.56 18.56
CA ASN A 21 -10.12 -7.47 18.50
C ASN A 21 -11.50 -8.04 18.17
N TYR A 22 -12.54 -7.36 18.66
CA TYR A 22 -13.91 -7.66 18.28
C TYR A 22 -14.15 -7.28 16.82
N VAL A 23 -14.87 -8.14 16.11
CA VAL A 23 -15.45 -7.88 14.79
C VAL A 23 -16.91 -8.30 14.84
N PRO A 24 -17.84 -7.54 14.24
CA PRO A 24 -19.24 -7.93 14.21
C PRO A 24 -19.41 -9.26 13.46
N PRO A 25 -20.44 -10.08 13.81
CA PRO A 25 -20.69 -11.35 13.14
C PRO A 25 -20.91 -11.25 11.63
N ILE A 26 -21.39 -10.08 11.18
CA ILE A 26 -21.62 -9.76 9.77
C ILE A 26 -20.79 -8.52 9.44
N VAL A 27 -20.03 -8.61 8.36
CA VAL A 27 -19.33 -7.53 7.70
C VAL A 27 -19.85 -7.42 6.27
N THR A 28 -19.64 -6.27 5.64
CA THR A 28 -20.05 -6.03 4.25
C THR A 28 -18.82 -5.75 3.39
N VAL A 29 -18.67 -6.48 2.29
CA VAL A 29 -17.65 -6.23 1.26
C VAL A 29 -18.33 -5.71 0.00
N SER A 30 -17.72 -4.73 -0.66
CA SER A 30 -18.19 -4.29 -1.99
C SER A 30 -17.04 -4.01 -2.95
N ASN A 31 -17.34 -4.05 -4.24
CA ASN A 31 -16.41 -3.72 -5.32
C ASN A 31 -17.13 -2.87 -6.35
N VAL A 32 -16.80 -1.59 -6.42
CA VAL A 32 -17.33 -0.69 -7.46
C VAL A 32 -16.23 -0.41 -8.46
N MET A 33 -16.42 -0.82 -9.71
CA MET A 33 -15.46 -0.60 -10.79
C MET A 33 -15.83 0.65 -11.59
N LYS A 34 -14.83 1.48 -11.91
CA LYS A 34 -14.98 2.69 -12.72
C LYS A 34 -13.85 2.78 -13.73
N THR A 35 -14.19 3.14 -14.96
CA THR A 35 -13.20 3.46 -16.01
C THR A 35 -13.01 4.96 -16.16
N LEU A 36 -12.01 5.39 -16.95
CA LEU A 36 -11.83 6.82 -17.27
C LEU A 36 -13.09 7.45 -17.88
N LYS A 37 -13.88 6.71 -18.68
CA LYS A 37 -15.16 7.16 -19.26
C LYS A 37 -16.24 7.38 -18.18
N GLN A 38 -16.08 6.78 -17.01
CA GLN A 38 -16.98 6.86 -15.85
C GLN A 38 -16.39 7.74 -14.75
N ASP A 39 -15.63 8.78 -15.12
CA ASP A 39 -15.04 9.76 -14.21
C ASP A 39 -14.06 9.17 -13.16
N ALA A 40 -13.38 8.05 -13.45
CA ALA A 40 -12.44 7.43 -12.51
C ALA A 40 -11.38 8.41 -11.96
N THR A 41 -10.84 9.32 -12.78
CA THR A 41 -9.88 10.33 -12.32
C THR A 41 -10.46 11.22 -11.22
N LYS A 42 -11.69 11.72 -11.38
CA LYS A 42 -12.37 12.55 -10.38
C LYS A 42 -12.67 11.76 -9.12
N LEU A 43 -13.11 10.51 -9.27
CA LEU A 43 -13.43 9.64 -8.14
C LEU A 43 -12.19 9.30 -7.33
N VAL A 44 -11.06 8.96 -7.96
CA VAL A 44 -9.78 8.76 -7.26
C VAL A 44 -9.33 10.04 -6.59
N THR A 45 -9.47 11.20 -7.25
CA THR A 45 -9.13 12.51 -6.68
C THR A 45 -9.94 12.80 -5.41
N LYS A 46 -11.27 12.59 -5.47
CA LYS A 46 -12.18 12.75 -4.32
C LYS A 46 -11.85 11.76 -3.20
N TRP A 47 -11.59 10.51 -3.55
CA TRP A 47 -11.24 9.45 -2.60
C TRP A 47 -10.02 9.81 -1.74
N GLN A 48 -8.96 10.38 -2.33
CA GLN A 48 -7.78 10.82 -1.56
C GLN A 48 -8.11 11.84 -0.47
N GLN A 49 -9.12 12.69 -0.69
CA GLN A 49 -9.50 13.77 0.23
C GLN A 49 -10.33 13.25 1.39
N ILE A 50 -11.22 12.28 1.13
CA ILE A 50 -12.15 11.76 2.14
C ILE A 50 -11.62 10.51 2.84
N GLY A 51 -10.82 9.69 2.15
CA GLY A 51 -10.35 8.37 2.61
C GLY A 51 -9.81 8.36 4.04
N PRO A 52 -8.90 9.29 4.40
CA PRO A 52 -8.36 9.39 5.77
C PRO A 52 -9.38 9.67 6.88
N ASN A 53 -10.55 10.17 6.51
CA ASN A 53 -11.58 10.68 7.41
C ASN A 53 -12.93 9.95 7.23
N LEU A 54 -12.95 8.82 6.51
CA LEU A 54 -14.12 7.95 6.46
C LEU A 54 -14.45 7.39 7.85
N ASP A 55 -15.66 6.84 7.99
CA ASP A 55 -16.10 6.14 9.19
C ASP A 55 -15.06 5.10 9.64
N GLU A 56 -14.81 5.00 10.95
CA GLU A 56 -13.77 4.12 11.49
C GLU A 56 -14.00 2.63 11.19
N ASN A 57 -15.25 2.25 10.88
CA ASN A 57 -15.63 0.90 10.49
C ASN A 57 -15.45 0.64 8.99
N LEU A 58 -15.16 1.67 8.19
CA LEU A 58 -15.02 1.58 6.73
C LEU A 58 -13.56 1.66 6.30
N ASN A 59 -13.06 0.58 5.72
CA ASN A 59 -11.90 0.64 4.85
C ASN A 59 -12.36 0.70 3.39
N LEU A 60 -11.90 1.69 2.64
CA LEU A 60 -12.16 1.84 1.20
C LEU A 60 -10.83 2.01 0.47
N ARG A 61 -10.31 0.94 -0.13
CA ARG A 61 -9.07 0.98 -0.92
C ARG A 61 -9.38 1.15 -2.41
N VAL A 62 -8.42 1.69 -3.15
CA VAL A 62 -8.48 1.77 -4.61
C VAL A 62 -7.42 0.85 -5.21
N ILE A 63 -7.84 -0.04 -6.09
CA ILE A 63 -6.96 -0.85 -6.94
C ILE A 63 -7.11 -0.33 -8.36
N ALA A 64 -6.05 0.20 -8.95
CA ALA A 64 -6.08 0.75 -10.31
C ALA A 64 -5.09 0.02 -11.23
N GLN A 65 -5.51 -0.23 -12.47
CA GLN A 65 -4.66 -0.86 -13.48
C GLN A 65 -5.01 -0.35 -14.87
N ALA A 66 -4.01 -0.37 -15.76
CA ALA A 66 -4.24 -0.17 -17.19
C ALA A 66 -4.72 -1.48 -17.82
N MET A 67 -5.74 -1.39 -18.67
CA MET A 67 -6.33 -2.52 -19.38
C MET A 67 -6.71 -2.12 -20.81
N ASP A 68 -6.94 -3.11 -21.66
CA ASP A 68 -7.46 -2.87 -23.01
C ASP A 68 -8.90 -2.32 -22.95
N ASP A 69 -9.23 -1.39 -23.84
CA ASP A 69 -10.58 -0.84 -23.98
C ASP A 69 -11.40 -1.75 -24.91
N ASP A 70 -12.41 -2.43 -24.36
CA ASP A 70 -13.28 -3.37 -25.09
C ASP A 70 -13.99 -2.71 -26.29
N GLU A 71 -14.16 -1.38 -26.28
CA GLU A 71 -14.87 -0.64 -27.32
C GLU A 71 -14.00 -0.18 -28.49
N ALA A 72 -12.67 -0.20 -28.34
CA ALA A 72 -11.74 0.30 -29.36
C ALA A 72 -10.46 -0.52 -29.39
N GLU A 73 -10.38 -1.46 -30.32
CA GLU A 73 -9.23 -2.34 -30.54
C GLU A 73 -7.93 -1.51 -30.67
N GLY A 74 -6.99 -1.74 -29.75
CA GLY A 74 -5.71 -1.03 -29.68
C GLY A 74 -5.66 0.20 -28.77
N ASN A 75 -6.79 0.65 -28.21
CA ASN A 75 -6.82 1.67 -27.15
C ASN A 75 -6.79 1.02 -25.77
N ARG A 76 -6.17 1.73 -24.81
CA ARG A 76 -6.12 1.33 -23.39
C ARG A 76 -6.88 2.34 -22.55
N THR A 77 -7.35 1.87 -21.40
CA THR A 77 -8.03 2.68 -20.38
C THR A 77 -7.47 2.35 -18.99
N ILE A 78 -7.84 3.14 -17.99
CA ILE A 78 -7.63 2.80 -16.58
C ILE A 78 -8.95 2.30 -16.01
N GLN A 79 -8.88 1.17 -15.31
CA GLN A 79 -9.95 0.72 -14.42
C GLN A 79 -9.50 0.93 -12.98
N ALA A 80 -10.31 1.64 -12.21
CA ALA A 80 -10.18 1.82 -10.78
C ALA A 80 -11.30 1.04 -10.07
N MET A 81 -10.91 0.09 -9.23
CA MET A 81 -11.80 -0.67 -8.36
C MET A 81 -11.75 -0.08 -6.95
N PHE A 82 -12.89 0.44 -6.50
CA PHE A 82 -13.11 0.88 -5.14
C PHE A 82 -13.59 -0.33 -4.33
N ASN A 83 -12.67 -0.98 -3.62
CA ASN A 83 -12.95 -2.15 -2.81
C ASN A 83 -13.15 -1.71 -1.36
N SER A 84 -14.30 -2.07 -0.79
CA SER A 84 -14.63 -1.75 0.60
C SER A 84 -14.71 -2.99 1.49
N LEU A 85 -14.33 -2.80 2.75
CA LEU A 85 -14.68 -3.68 3.86
C LEU A 85 -15.27 -2.81 4.97
N TYR A 86 -16.52 -3.06 5.32
CA TYR A 86 -17.25 -2.37 6.36
C TYR A 86 -17.60 -3.29 7.51
N LEU A 87 -17.27 -2.89 8.75
CA LEU A 87 -17.61 -3.62 9.97
C LEU A 87 -19.08 -3.34 10.37
N GLY A 88 -20.01 -3.81 9.54
CA GLY A 88 -21.44 -3.63 9.76
C GLY A 88 -22.26 -4.16 8.59
N ARG A 89 -23.55 -3.80 8.57
CA ARG A 89 -24.52 -4.23 7.55
C ARG A 89 -24.50 -3.34 6.31
N CYS A 90 -25.05 -3.83 5.21
CA CYS A 90 -25.12 -3.09 3.96
C CYS A 90 -25.90 -1.78 4.08
N GLU A 91 -27.03 -1.77 4.82
CA GLU A 91 -27.86 -0.57 5.01
C GLU A 91 -27.09 0.58 5.70
N GLU A 92 -26.25 0.22 6.69
CA GLU A 92 -25.36 1.16 7.38
C GLU A 92 -24.29 1.68 6.42
N LEU A 93 -23.67 0.78 5.64
CA LEU A 93 -22.68 1.16 4.62
C LEU A 93 -23.28 2.09 3.56
N GLN A 94 -24.51 1.83 3.10
CA GLN A 94 -25.20 2.72 2.15
C GLN A 94 -25.39 4.12 2.73
N THR A 95 -25.73 4.22 4.01
CA THR A 95 -25.87 5.50 4.69
C THR A 95 -24.52 6.22 4.78
N VAL A 96 -23.44 5.51 5.17
CA VAL A 96 -22.08 6.07 5.24
C VAL A 96 -21.62 6.55 3.85
N MET A 97 -21.75 5.71 2.83
CA MET A 97 -21.33 6.05 1.46
C MET A 97 -22.19 7.18 0.85
N GLY A 98 -23.50 7.18 1.08
CA GLY A 98 -24.38 8.24 0.61
C GLY A 98 -24.06 9.62 1.20
N ASN A 99 -23.57 9.66 2.44
CA ASN A 99 -23.16 10.90 3.10
C ASN A 99 -21.74 11.35 2.73
N SER A 100 -20.80 10.41 2.64
CA SER A 100 -19.37 10.73 2.50
C SER A 100 -18.85 10.67 1.06
N PHE A 101 -19.44 9.83 0.21
CA PHE A 101 -18.99 9.62 -1.17
C PHE A 101 -20.13 9.25 -2.15
N PRO A 102 -21.20 10.05 -2.25
CA PRO A 102 -22.34 9.76 -3.13
C PRO A 102 -21.95 9.69 -4.61
N GLU A 103 -20.90 10.40 -5.04
CA GLU A 103 -20.43 10.45 -6.42
C GLU A 103 -19.93 9.09 -6.94
N LEU A 104 -19.52 8.18 -6.05
CA LEU A 104 -19.12 6.83 -6.45
C LEU A 104 -20.29 6.04 -7.08
N GLY A 105 -21.53 6.38 -6.72
CA GLY A 105 -22.72 5.66 -7.18
C GLY A 105 -22.77 4.23 -6.64
N PHE A 106 -22.46 4.07 -5.35
CA PHE A 106 -22.56 2.79 -4.64
C PHE A 106 -24.03 2.40 -4.43
N GLU A 107 -24.38 1.16 -4.73
CA GLU A 107 -25.74 0.63 -4.61
C GLU A 107 -25.82 -0.61 -3.70
N ALA A 108 -27.01 -0.95 -3.20
CA ALA A 108 -27.22 -2.15 -2.39
C ALA A 108 -26.81 -3.44 -3.12
N ALA A 109 -26.91 -3.46 -4.45
CA ALA A 109 -26.52 -4.59 -5.27
C ALA A 109 -25.00 -4.86 -5.26
N ASP A 110 -24.19 -3.87 -4.88
CA ASP A 110 -22.73 -4.01 -4.74
C ASP A 110 -22.33 -4.67 -3.41
N CYS A 111 -23.26 -4.76 -2.45
CA CYS A 111 -23.00 -5.32 -1.13
C CYS A 111 -22.95 -6.84 -1.13
N ASN A 112 -21.95 -7.38 -0.43
CA ASN A 112 -21.87 -8.79 -0.08
C ASN A 112 -21.70 -8.89 1.44
N GLU A 113 -22.80 -9.19 2.15
CA GLU A 113 -22.77 -9.47 3.59
C GLU A 113 -22.23 -10.89 3.83
N MET A 114 -21.26 -11.01 4.74
CA MET A 114 -20.60 -12.27 5.07
C MET A 114 -19.97 -12.19 6.46
N SER A 115 -19.42 -13.30 6.95
CA SER A 115 -18.56 -13.27 8.14
C SER A 115 -17.19 -12.66 7.83
N TRP A 116 -16.52 -12.11 8.85
CA TRP A 116 -15.14 -11.61 8.70
C TRP A 116 -14.16 -12.69 8.19
N SER A 117 -14.35 -13.95 8.59
CA SER A 117 -13.51 -15.05 8.11
C SER A 117 -13.66 -15.32 6.61
N GLU A 118 -14.88 -15.16 6.07
CA GLU A 118 -15.15 -15.31 4.64
C GLU A 118 -14.55 -14.14 3.84
N SER A 119 -14.62 -12.92 4.37
CA SER A 119 -14.08 -11.73 3.68
C SER A 119 -12.56 -11.77 3.51
N VAL A 120 -11.84 -12.46 4.41
CA VAL A 120 -10.38 -12.62 4.34
C VAL A 120 -9.96 -13.69 3.33
N GLN A 121 -10.90 -14.48 2.77
CA GLN A 121 -10.65 -15.55 1.81
C GLN A 121 -9.47 -16.45 2.22
N LEU A 122 -9.54 -17.05 3.41
CA LEU A 122 -8.50 -17.95 3.95
C LEU A 122 -8.29 -19.25 3.14
N GLU A 123 -8.94 -19.41 1.98
CA GLU A 123 -8.71 -20.52 1.06
C GLU A 123 -7.30 -20.43 0.47
N ARG A 124 -6.38 -21.19 1.09
CA ARG A 124 -5.01 -21.40 0.60
C ARG A 124 -5.01 -22.31 -0.62
N LYS A 125 -5.39 -21.78 -1.78
CA LYS A 125 -5.05 -22.42 -3.05
C LYS A 125 -3.54 -22.23 -3.27
N PRO A 126 -2.78 -23.29 -3.59
CA PRO A 126 -1.39 -23.12 -3.99
C PRO A 126 -1.38 -22.24 -5.24
N GLU A 127 -0.86 -21.02 -5.11
CA GLU A 127 -0.63 -20.17 -6.27
C GLU A 127 0.42 -20.81 -7.18
N SER A 128 0.28 -20.62 -8.48
CA SER A 128 1.35 -20.92 -9.42
C SER A 128 2.59 -20.09 -9.07
N ASN A 129 3.77 -20.71 -9.25
CA ASN A 129 5.03 -19.98 -9.13
C ASN A 129 5.00 -18.78 -10.09
N SER A 130 5.31 -17.62 -9.55
CA SER A 130 5.32 -16.35 -10.25
C SER A 130 6.40 -15.47 -9.68
N SER A 131 6.93 -14.58 -10.51
CA SER A 131 7.87 -13.56 -10.11
C SER A 131 7.10 -12.27 -9.86
N PHE A 132 7.59 -11.44 -8.94
CA PHE A 132 7.01 -10.12 -8.72
C PHE A 132 8.06 -9.10 -8.31
N LYS A 133 7.76 -7.84 -8.57
CA LYS A 133 8.46 -6.68 -8.01
C LYS A 133 7.43 -5.75 -7.40
N ALA A 134 7.72 -5.31 -6.19
CA ALA A 134 6.92 -4.31 -5.49
C ALA A 134 7.78 -3.11 -5.08
N LYS A 135 7.17 -1.94 -5.09
CA LYS A 135 7.67 -0.71 -4.47
C LYS A 135 6.50 -0.02 -3.76
N SER A 136 6.78 0.94 -2.89
CA SER A 136 5.72 1.72 -2.25
C SER A 136 6.14 3.13 -1.91
N ASP A 137 5.15 4.01 -1.83
CA ASP A 137 5.29 5.38 -1.36
C ASP A 137 4.18 5.73 -0.37
N PHE A 138 4.41 6.78 0.40
CA PHE A 138 3.37 7.45 1.16
C PHE A 138 3.02 8.78 0.49
N VAL A 139 1.72 9.03 0.31
CA VAL A 139 1.21 10.31 -0.19
C VAL A 139 0.72 11.14 0.98
N LYS A 140 1.06 12.43 0.98
CA LYS A 140 0.77 13.37 2.09
C LYS A 140 -0.11 14.54 1.69
N GLU A 141 -0.02 14.94 0.43
CA GLU A 141 -0.85 15.99 -0.17
C GLU A 141 -1.63 15.34 -1.31
N PRO A 142 -2.89 15.74 -1.58
CA PRO A 142 -3.68 15.15 -2.64
C PRO A 142 -3.04 15.39 -4.01
N VAL A 143 -2.92 14.32 -4.80
CA VAL A 143 -2.58 14.42 -6.23
C VAL A 143 -3.79 15.00 -6.97
N THR A 144 -3.57 16.03 -7.77
CA THR A 144 -4.63 16.73 -8.51
C THR A 144 -5.17 15.91 -9.68
N GLU A 145 -6.34 16.28 -10.21
CA GLU A 145 -6.95 15.59 -11.36
C GLU A 145 -6.01 15.58 -12.57
N THR A 146 -5.39 16.72 -12.90
CA THR A 146 -4.44 16.83 -14.02
C THR A 146 -3.18 15.98 -13.81
N GLU A 147 -2.65 15.91 -12.59
CA GLU A 147 -1.51 15.03 -12.28
C GLU A 147 -1.90 13.55 -12.38
N TRP A 148 -3.11 13.18 -11.96
CA TRP A 148 -3.64 11.82 -12.19
C TRP A 148 -3.77 11.50 -13.66
N GLU A 149 -4.24 12.42 -14.49
CA GLU A 149 -4.29 12.23 -15.94
C GLU A 149 -2.90 11.95 -16.55
N GLU A 150 -1.85 12.61 -16.04
CA GLU A 150 -0.47 12.34 -16.43
C GLU A 150 0.00 10.95 -15.96
N ILE A 151 -0.31 10.57 -14.72
CA ILE A 151 -0.03 9.24 -14.19
C ILE A 151 -0.75 8.17 -15.03
N TRP A 152 -2.03 8.34 -15.32
CA TRP A 152 -2.80 7.42 -16.14
C TRP A 152 -2.23 7.26 -17.55
N ARG A 153 -1.79 8.37 -18.16
CA ARG A 153 -1.13 8.33 -19.47
C ARG A 153 0.16 7.50 -19.43
N PHE A 154 1.00 7.72 -18.43
CA PHE A 154 2.23 6.94 -18.23
C PHE A 154 1.93 5.44 -18.09
N LEU A 155 0.92 5.07 -17.29
CA LEU A 155 0.53 3.65 -17.13
C LEU A 155 -0.02 3.03 -18.42
N MET A 156 -0.80 3.78 -19.19
CA MET A 156 -1.40 3.29 -20.44
C MET A 156 -0.38 3.17 -21.58
N GLU A 157 0.72 3.91 -21.57
CA GLU A 157 1.81 3.75 -22.55
C GLU A 157 2.54 2.41 -22.40
N ALA A 158 2.53 1.82 -21.20
CA ALA A 158 3.19 0.57 -20.88
C ALA A 158 2.36 -0.66 -21.28
N LYS A 159 2.38 -1.03 -22.56
CA LYS A 159 1.49 -2.05 -23.15
C LYS A 159 1.60 -3.44 -22.50
N ASP A 160 2.80 -3.86 -22.11
CA ASP A 160 3.08 -5.24 -21.67
C ASP A 160 3.54 -5.31 -20.20
N GLU A 161 3.16 -4.33 -19.38
CA GLU A 161 3.55 -4.27 -17.96
C GLU A 161 2.36 -4.68 -17.07
N PRO A 162 2.42 -5.82 -16.35
CA PRO A 162 1.34 -6.33 -15.52
C PRO A 162 1.31 -5.64 -14.15
N LEU A 163 1.18 -4.30 -14.16
CA LEU A 163 1.15 -3.46 -12.97
C LEU A 163 -0.27 -3.29 -12.44
N ILE A 164 -0.40 -3.43 -11.13
CA ILE A 164 -1.51 -2.87 -10.35
C ILE A 164 -0.99 -1.81 -9.36
N LEU A 165 -1.73 -0.72 -9.23
CA LEU A 165 -1.59 0.24 -8.15
C LEU A 165 -2.57 -0.14 -7.05
N ILE A 166 -2.09 -0.32 -5.82
CA ILE A 166 -2.94 -0.57 -4.64
C ILE A 166 -2.78 0.62 -3.71
N MET A 167 -3.86 1.33 -3.44
CA MET A 167 -3.87 2.54 -2.64
C MET A 167 -4.76 2.33 -1.42
N ASP A 168 -4.14 2.26 -0.24
CA ASP A 168 -4.82 2.01 1.03
C ASP A 168 -4.88 3.30 1.84
N PRO A 169 -6.07 3.79 2.23
CA PRO A 169 -6.20 5.03 2.97
C PRO A 169 -5.58 4.86 4.35
N LEU A 170 -4.87 5.91 4.80
CA LEU A 170 -4.34 6.03 6.15
C LEU A 170 -5.16 7.08 6.88
N GLY A 171 -5.45 6.85 8.15
CA GLY A 171 -6.38 7.67 8.89
C GLY A 171 -6.87 6.98 10.16
N GLY A 172 -8.02 7.43 10.67
CA GLY A 172 -8.65 6.85 11.86
C GLY A 172 -7.66 6.64 13.02
N VAL A 173 -7.68 5.45 13.61
CA VAL A 173 -6.81 5.05 14.74
C VAL A 173 -5.31 5.22 14.42
N LEU A 174 -4.87 5.12 13.16
CA LEU A 174 -3.45 5.34 12.82
C LEU A 174 -3.00 6.78 13.09
N ASN A 175 -3.91 7.76 13.05
CA ASN A 175 -3.61 9.16 13.34
C ASN A 175 -3.53 9.46 14.84
N GLU A 176 -4.10 8.60 15.69
CA GLU A 176 -4.07 8.73 17.14
C GLU A 176 -2.77 8.18 17.76
N ILE A 177 -2.13 7.25 17.06
CA ILE A 177 -0.88 6.63 17.51
C ILE A 177 0.31 7.54 17.17
N ALA A 178 1.10 7.89 18.18
CA ALA A 178 2.32 8.68 17.99
C ALA A 178 3.32 7.98 17.05
N GLU A 179 4.00 8.74 16.18
CA GLU A 179 5.00 8.20 15.23
C GLU A 179 6.11 7.37 15.90
N SER A 180 6.41 7.62 17.18
CA SER A 180 7.46 6.94 17.95
C SER A 180 6.97 5.80 18.84
N ALA A 181 5.65 5.54 18.90
CA ALA A 181 5.06 4.48 19.72
C ALA A 181 5.55 3.09 19.30
N THR A 182 5.76 2.92 18.00
CA THR A 182 6.37 1.73 17.39
C THR A 182 7.43 2.17 16.37
N PRO A 183 8.34 1.28 15.93
CA PRO A 183 9.28 1.61 14.85
C PRO A 183 8.62 2.11 13.56
N PHE A 184 7.42 1.62 13.22
CA PHE A 184 6.65 2.09 12.07
C PHE A 184 6.17 3.54 12.31
N PRO A 185 6.69 4.53 11.55
CA PRO A 185 6.51 5.94 11.88
C PRO A 185 5.41 6.63 11.06
N HIS A 186 4.84 5.96 10.05
CA HIS A 186 3.94 6.58 9.08
C HIS A 186 2.51 6.63 9.65
N ARG A 187 2.25 7.65 10.46
CA ARG A 187 1.01 7.89 11.20
C ARG A 187 0.29 9.13 10.64
N LYS A 188 -0.16 10.02 11.52
CA LYS A 188 -0.78 11.31 11.18
C LYS A 188 0.01 12.09 10.12
N GLY A 189 -0.70 12.62 9.13
CA GLY A 189 -0.14 13.41 8.03
C GLY A 189 0.25 12.60 6.78
N ASN A 190 -0.14 11.32 6.70
CA ASN A 190 -0.13 10.56 5.44
C ASN A 190 -1.59 10.30 5.06
N LEU A 191 -1.96 10.55 3.80
CA LEU A 191 -3.32 10.33 3.28
C LEU A 191 -3.52 8.86 2.94
N TYR A 192 -2.54 8.24 2.29
CA TYR A 192 -2.58 6.84 1.93
C TYR A 192 -1.16 6.31 1.66
N ILE A 193 -1.03 4.99 1.70
CA ILE A 193 0.11 4.29 1.12
C ILE A 193 -0.28 3.83 -0.28
N ILE A 194 0.62 3.98 -1.24
CA ILE A 194 0.49 3.43 -2.58
C ILE A 194 1.54 2.33 -2.77
N GLN A 195 1.11 1.16 -3.22
CA GLN A 195 1.96 0.06 -3.64
C GLN A 195 1.91 -0.07 -5.16
N TYR A 196 3.07 -0.09 -5.78
CA TYR A 196 3.26 -0.45 -7.19
C TYR A 196 3.61 -1.94 -7.20
N PHE A 197 2.72 -2.78 -7.72
CA PHE A 197 2.89 -4.23 -7.70
C PHE A 197 2.82 -4.79 -9.11
N MET A 198 3.91 -5.41 -9.55
CA MET A 198 3.98 -6.11 -10.83
C MET A 198 4.21 -7.59 -10.58
N LYS A 199 3.40 -8.45 -11.21
CA LYS A 199 3.50 -9.91 -11.12
C LYS A 199 3.50 -10.49 -12.53
N TRP A 200 4.46 -11.35 -12.83
CA TRP A 200 4.61 -11.98 -14.14
C TRP A 200 4.93 -13.47 -13.97
N LEU A 201 4.60 -14.25 -15.00
CA LEU A 201 4.76 -15.73 -14.99
C LEU A 201 6.04 -16.16 -15.72
N GLU A 202 6.51 -15.31 -16.63
CA GLU A 202 7.69 -15.49 -17.44
C GLU A 202 8.94 -15.54 -16.55
N THR A 203 9.80 -16.51 -16.83
CA THR A 203 11.01 -16.76 -16.03
C THR A 203 12.29 -16.35 -16.75
N ASP A 204 12.20 -15.80 -17.96
CA ASP A 204 13.37 -15.38 -18.70
C ASP A 204 13.94 -14.06 -18.13
N MET A 205 15.24 -13.92 -18.27
CA MET A 205 15.99 -12.81 -17.68
C MET A 205 15.72 -11.49 -18.39
N GLU A 206 15.46 -11.51 -19.69
CA GLU A 206 15.20 -10.32 -20.49
C GLU A 206 13.88 -9.66 -20.07
N THR A 207 12.81 -10.45 -19.98
CA THR A 207 11.51 -10.02 -19.47
C THR A 207 11.61 -9.52 -18.02
N THR A 208 12.36 -10.24 -17.18
CA THR A 208 12.59 -9.82 -15.79
C THR A 208 13.29 -8.46 -15.71
N GLU A 209 14.37 -8.25 -16.47
CA GLU A 209 15.09 -6.96 -16.47
C GLU A 209 14.26 -5.83 -17.06
N ARG A 210 13.44 -6.10 -18.08
CA ARG A 210 12.47 -5.13 -18.61
C ARG A 210 11.51 -4.66 -17.52
N HIS A 211 10.85 -5.60 -16.82
CA HIS A 211 9.93 -5.29 -15.73
C HIS A 211 10.61 -4.52 -14.59
N LEU A 212 11.83 -4.89 -14.23
CA LEU A 212 12.61 -4.21 -13.19
C LEU A 212 13.03 -2.80 -13.60
N SER A 213 13.43 -2.58 -14.87
CA SER A 213 13.75 -1.26 -15.40
C SER A 213 12.52 -0.36 -15.38
N TRP A 214 11.41 -0.85 -15.91
CA TRP A 214 10.17 -0.08 -15.99
C TRP A 214 9.63 0.28 -14.59
N MET A 215 9.69 -0.62 -13.62
CA MET A 215 9.33 -0.31 -12.23
C MET A 215 10.22 0.79 -11.62
N ARG A 216 11.50 0.89 -12.00
CA ARG A 216 12.37 1.99 -11.56
C ARG A 216 11.95 3.30 -12.23
N GLU A 217 11.64 3.28 -13.52
CA GLU A 217 11.14 4.44 -14.26
C GLU A 217 9.81 4.97 -13.68
N LEU A 218 8.85 4.08 -13.41
CA LEU A 218 7.60 4.43 -12.73
C LEU A 218 7.86 5.06 -11.36
N TYR A 219 8.73 4.43 -10.56
CA TYR A 219 9.04 4.95 -9.24
C TYR A 219 9.69 6.34 -9.32
N ASP A 220 10.61 6.56 -10.26
CA ASP A 220 11.22 7.87 -10.48
C ASP A 220 10.18 8.89 -10.97
N PHE A 221 9.29 8.50 -11.88
CA PHE A 221 8.17 9.32 -12.37
C PHE A 221 7.25 9.77 -11.23
N MET A 222 6.99 8.91 -10.23
CA MET A 222 6.13 9.24 -9.10
C MET A 222 6.76 10.18 -8.06
N THR A 223 8.05 10.50 -8.17
CA THR A 223 8.79 11.34 -7.21
C THR A 223 8.11 12.66 -6.81
N PRO A 224 7.54 13.49 -7.71
CA PRO A 224 6.95 14.77 -7.35
C PRO A 224 5.63 14.65 -6.58
N TYR A 225 4.94 13.51 -6.67
CA TYR A 225 3.58 13.32 -6.14
C TYR A 225 3.53 12.69 -4.74
N VAL A 226 4.69 12.28 -4.20
CA VAL A 226 4.79 11.48 -2.99
C VAL A 226 5.61 12.18 -1.90
N SER A 227 5.67 11.57 -0.72
CA SER A 227 6.46 12.10 0.39
C SER A 227 7.91 12.36 -0.02
N LYS A 228 8.50 13.41 0.56
CA LYS A 228 9.88 13.82 0.34
C LYS A 228 10.59 14.11 1.65
N ASN A 229 11.91 13.96 1.65
CA ASN A 229 12.81 14.30 2.76
C ASN A 229 12.46 13.63 4.12
N PRO A 230 12.56 12.29 4.24
CA PRO A 230 12.89 11.33 3.19
C PRO A 230 11.66 10.90 2.38
N ARG A 231 11.87 10.36 1.18
CA ARG A 231 10.84 9.62 0.45
C ARG A 231 10.56 8.32 1.19
N ALA A 232 9.42 8.25 1.84
CA ALA A 232 9.05 7.21 2.78
C ALA A 232 8.72 5.89 2.07
N ALA A 233 9.05 4.77 2.72
CA ALA A 233 8.77 3.43 2.21
C ALA A 233 8.29 2.53 3.36
N TYR A 234 7.57 1.47 3.05
CA TYR A 234 7.10 0.52 4.07
C TYR A 234 8.01 -0.71 4.16
N LEU A 235 8.54 -1.02 5.35
CA LEU A 235 9.49 -2.12 5.57
C LEU A 235 8.99 -3.48 5.05
N ASN A 236 7.70 -3.79 5.19
CA ASN A 236 7.17 -5.09 4.76
C ASN A 236 7.05 -5.20 3.22
N TYR A 237 7.14 -4.08 2.50
CA TYR A 237 7.35 -4.02 1.06
C TYR A 237 8.84 -3.79 0.79
N LYS A 238 9.67 -4.75 1.20
CA LYS A 238 11.13 -4.65 1.13
C LYS A 238 11.59 -4.32 -0.29
N ASP A 239 12.36 -3.25 -0.41
CA ASP A 239 12.92 -2.81 -1.67
C ASP A 239 14.42 -2.53 -1.56
N ILE A 240 15.21 -3.39 -2.21
CA ILE A 240 16.67 -3.29 -2.23
C ILE A 240 17.16 -2.06 -3.02
N ASP A 241 16.34 -1.52 -3.93
CA ASP A 241 16.69 -0.33 -4.72
C ASP A 241 16.68 0.96 -3.88
N LEU A 242 16.11 0.92 -2.67
CA LEU A 242 16.21 2.05 -1.71
C LEU A 242 17.65 2.28 -1.22
N GLY A 243 18.55 1.34 -1.52
CA GLY A 243 19.95 1.34 -1.17
C GLY A 243 20.29 0.22 -0.20
N ARG A 244 21.60 -0.08 -0.10
CA ARG A 244 22.15 -1.03 0.90
C ARG A 244 22.75 -0.33 2.12
N SER A 245 23.08 0.96 2.01
CA SER A 245 23.56 1.76 3.14
C SER A 245 22.43 2.11 4.10
N ALA A 246 22.57 1.73 5.36
CA ALA A 246 21.56 1.94 6.39
C ALA A 246 21.25 3.42 6.67
N THR A 247 22.20 4.30 6.45
CA THR A 247 21.99 5.76 6.55
C THR A 247 21.08 6.30 5.45
N VAL A 248 20.94 5.59 4.33
CA VAL A 248 20.09 5.97 3.19
C VAL A 248 18.71 5.35 3.31
N TRP A 249 18.61 4.02 3.48
CA TRP A 249 17.31 3.34 3.54
C TRP A 249 16.64 3.46 4.91
N GLY A 250 17.40 3.58 6.00
CA GLY A 250 16.90 3.60 7.38
C GLY A 250 15.87 4.70 7.63
N PRO A 251 16.19 5.96 7.31
CA PRO A 251 15.23 7.06 7.43
C PRO A 251 13.98 6.89 6.55
N LYS A 252 14.07 6.21 5.39
CA LYS A 252 12.91 5.97 4.52
C LYS A 252 11.88 5.06 5.18
N TYR A 253 12.34 3.97 5.82
CA TYR A 253 11.47 3.02 6.52
C TYR A 253 11.04 3.47 7.92
N PHE A 254 11.89 4.21 8.64
CA PHE A 254 11.71 4.43 10.08
C PHE A 254 11.73 5.90 10.51
N LYS A 255 11.98 6.84 9.60
CA LYS A 255 12.14 8.28 9.91
C LYS A 255 13.08 8.44 11.13
N ASN A 256 12.63 9.21 12.13
CA ASN A 256 13.37 9.49 13.36
C ASN A 256 13.55 8.26 14.28
N ASN A 257 12.80 7.17 14.06
CA ASN A 257 12.92 5.97 14.88
C ASN A 257 14.16 5.14 14.55
N PHE A 258 14.83 5.41 13.41
CA PHE A 258 15.99 4.64 12.97
C PHE A 258 17.15 4.67 14.00
N ASN A 259 17.45 5.85 14.56
CA ASN A 259 18.53 5.98 15.55
C ASN A 259 18.24 5.18 16.82
N ARG A 260 16.97 5.19 17.28
CA ARG A 260 16.54 4.39 18.43
C ARG A 260 16.66 2.89 18.14
N LEU A 261 16.39 2.46 16.91
CA LEU A 261 16.58 1.06 16.49
C LEU A 261 18.06 0.67 16.51
N ALA A 262 18.95 1.51 15.96
CA ALA A 262 20.39 1.26 15.96
C ALA A 262 20.96 1.19 17.38
N PHE A 263 20.48 2.05 18.30
CA PHE A 263 20.85 1.98 19.71
C PHE A 263 20.42 0.65 20.36
N VAL A 264 19.17 0.22 20.15
CA VAL A 264 18.71 -1.08 20.64
C VAL A 264 19.53 -2.22 20.05
N LYS A 265 19.84 -2.16 18.74
CA LYS A 265 20.68 -3.15 18.06
C LYS A 265 22.05 -3.29 18.73
N SER A 266 22.72 -2.17 19.07
CA SER A 266 24.01 -2.19 19.77
C SER A 266 23.97 -2.89 21.13
N MET A 267 22.84 -2.83 21.83
CA MET A 267 22.71 -3.46 23.15
C MET A 267 22.42 -4.97 23.06
N VAL A 268 21.64 -5.40 22.06
CA VAL A 268 21.14 -6.78 21.99
C VAL A 268 21.93 -7.67 21.04
N ASP A 269 22.65 -7.08 20.07
CA ASP A 269 23.49 -7.80 19.11
C ASP A 269 24.70 -6.92 18.70
N PRO A 270 25.63 -6.67 19.64
CA PRO A 270 26.80 -5.81 19.42
C PRO A 270 27.74 -6.34 18.33
N ASP A 271 27.83 -7.67 18.18
CA ASP A 271 28.67 -8.33 17.17
C ASP A 271 28.02 -8.36 15.78
N ASN A 272 26.80 -7.83 15.66
CA ASN A 272 26.02 -7.79 14.43
C ASN A 272 25.84 -9.17 13.78
N PHE A 273 25.54 -10.18 14.60
CA PHE A 273 25.29 -11.55 14.16
C PHE A 273 24.07 -11.63 13.24
N PHE A 274 22.94 -11.03 13.66
CA PHE A 274 21.70 -10.98 12.89
C PHE A 274 21.74 -9.86 11.86
N ARG A 275 22.15 -10.18 10.63
CA ARG A 275 22.31 -9.20 9.54
C ARG A 275 21.81 -9.71 8.19
N ASN A 276 21.42 -8.78 7.33
CA ASN A 276 21.11 -8.96 5.91
C ASN A 276 21.40 -7.63 5.17
N GLU A 277 21.06 -7.54 3.89
CA GLU A 277 21.35 -6.40 3.02
C GLU A 277 20.72 -5.09 3.50
N GLN A 278 19.67 -5.15 4.32
CA GLN A 278 18.98 -3.98 4.91
C GLN A 278 18.69 -4.18 6.42
N SER A 279 19.59 -4.86 7.15
CA SER A 279 19.46 -4.99 8.60
C SER A 279 19.86 -3.71 9.33
N ILE A 280 19.19 -3.40 10.44
CA ILE A 280 19.60 -2.30 11.32
C ILE A 280 21.03 -2.56 11.82
N PRO A 281 21.99 -1.66 11.55
CA PRO A 281 23.35 -1.82 12.07
C PRO A 281 23.44 -1.37 13.54
N PRO A 282 24.33 -1.97 14.35
CA PRO A 282 24.67 -1.39 15.63
C PRO A 282 25.41 -0.06 15.42
N ILE A 283 25.18 0.89 16.33
CA ILE A 283 26.07 2.04 16.51
C ILE A 283 27.42 1.49 16.95
N LYS A 284 28.46 1.75 16.16
CA LYS A 284 29.85 1.47 16.56
C LYS A 284 30.22 2.47 17.65
N SER A 285 30.65 1.98 18.81
CA SER A 285 31.36 2.85 19.76
C SER A 285 32.61 3.41 19.07
N PRO A 286 32.93 4.70 19.22
CA PRO A 286 34.17 5.28 18.73
C PRO A 286 35.40 4.59 19.33
#